data_AF-A0A6I4MWE3-F1
#
_entry.id   AF-A0A6I4MWE3-F1
#
_cell.length_a   1.000
_cell.length_b   1.000
_cell.length_c   1.000
_cell.angle_alpha   90.00
_cell.angle_beta   90.00
_cell.angle_gamma   90.00
#
_symmetry.space_group_name_H-M   'P 1'
#
loop_
_entity.id
_entity.type
_entity.pdbx_description
1 polymer ?
#
loop_
_entity_poly.entity_id
_entity_poly.type
_entity_poly.pdbx_seq_one_letter_code
_entity_poly.pdbx_strand_id
1 'polypeptide(L)'
;MVRELRAVHALVLRDLLRMLAQPAQTVLMLVQPLLFLLLLGGGLAALVPATAVGGDYRVYLFPGVLVMTVQTPAVTVGMRLISDRESGYLRETLMAPVRRSTLLCGSCLGGTAEATVQGAVLLATAGVVGLPYHPVLLLTLLAMMVLTSFVLTVLAAALALGIRSVESFHILLSLALMPLLFLSGAFFPLTALPGWLAQLTAVNPLAYAVDVLRRSIAQYVPGGPAAAEVRWGDWPVPAAVEIVVLAFLGAGVLLWAARRFGRLE
;
A
#
# COMPACT_ATOMS: atom_id res chain seq x y z
N MET A 1 12.89 23.91 12.79
CA MET A 1 11.46 23.54 12.65
C MET A 1 10.81 24.11 11.38
N VAL A 2 10.66 25.44 11.22
CA VAL A 2 9.99 26.02 10.02
C VAL A 2 10.68 25.69 8.69
N ARG A 3 12.03 25.67 8.65
CA ARG A 3 12.80 25.25 7.46
C ARG A 3 12.58 23.78 7.08
N GLU A 4 12.41 22.91 8.08
CA GLU A 4 12.19 21.47 7.85
C GLU A 4 10.78 21.18 7.36
N LEU A 5 9.77 21.86 7.91
CA LEU A 5 8.39 21.80 7.43
C LEU A 5 8.26 22.27 5.97
N ARG A 6 8.96 23.36 5.61
CA ARG A 6 9.01 23.84 4.22
C ARG A 6 9.71 22.86 3.28
N ALA A 7 10.78 22.19 3.74
CA ALA A 7 11.45 21.17 2.96
C ALA A 7 10.55 19.95 2.71
N VAL A 8 9.85 19.46 3.74
CA VAL A 8 8.87 18.38 3.61
C VAL A 8 7.76 18.77 2.63
N HIS A 9 7.17 19.97 2.80
CA HIS A 9 6.12 20.45 1.90
C HIS A 9 6.60 20.57 0.45
N ALA A 10 7.81 21.09 0.22
CA ALA A 10 8.40 21.19 -1.11
C ALA A 10 8.65 19.81 -1.75
N LEU A 11 9.09 18.81 -0.97
CA LEU A 11 9.24 17.44 -1.47
C LEU A 11 7.89 16.82 -1.87
N VAL A 12 6.87 16.97 -1.00
CA VAL A 12 5.51 16.49 -1.29
C VAL A 12 4.96 17.16 -2.55
N LEU A 13 5.09 18.48 -2.66
CA LEU A 13 4.63 19.22 -3.82
C LEU A 13 5.39 18.81 -5.10
N ARG A 14 6.71 18.61 -5.00
CA ARG A 14 7.52 18.11 -6.12
C ARG A 14 7.04 16.76 -6.62
N ASP A 15 6.72 15.84 -5.71
CA ASP A 15 6.25 14.50 -6.07
C ASP A 15 4.86 14.55 -6.73
N LEU A 16 3.96 15.39 -6.22
CA LEU A 16 2.65 15.63 -6.84
C LEU A 16 2.76 16.30 -8.22
N LEU A 17 3.62 17.31 -8.35
CA LEU A 17 3.86 17.98 -9.64
C LEU A 17 4.47 17.04 -10.67
N ARG A 18 5.37 16.14 -10.26
CA ARG A 18 5.91 15.10 -11.14
C ARG A 18 4.84 14.13 -11.61
N MET A 19 3.97 13.67 -10.70
CA MET A 19 2.85 12.81 -11.05
C MET A 19 1.94 13.49 -12.11
N LEU A 20 1.68 14.80 -11.94
CA LEU A 20 0.90 15.60 -12.89
C LEU A 20 1.64 15.84 -14.22
N ALA A 21 2.96 15.95 -14.19
CA ALA A 21 3.79 16.13 -15.38
C ALA A 21 3.94 14.83 -16.21
N GLN A 22 3.69 13.66 -15.61
CA GLN A 22 3.80 12.35 -16.26
C GLN A 22 2.46 11.62 -16.29
N PRO A 23 1.43 12.18 -16.96
CA PRO A 23 0.08 11.60 -16.95
C PRO A 23 0.05 10.21 -17.57
N ALA A 24 0.84 9.96 -18.62
CA ALA A 24 0.91 8.65 -19.28
C ALA A 24 1.39 7.55 -18.32
N GLN A 25 2.41 7.83 -17.50
CA GLN A 25 2.91 6.87 -16.51
C GLN A 25 1.88 6.61 -15.41
N THR A 26 1.27 7.67 -14.88
CA THR A 26 0.22 7.57 -13.85
C THR A 26 -0.98 6.76 -14.33
N VAL A 27 -1.44 7.02 -15.57
CA VAL A 27 -2.53 6.25 -16.19
C VAL A 27 -2.10 4.80 -16.38
N LEU A 28 -0.91 4.54 -16.91
CA LEU A 28 -0.44 3.17 -17.16
C LEU A 28 -0.30 2.36 -15.86
N MET A 29 0.08 3.01 -14.75
CA MET A 29 0.10 2.38 -13.42
C MET A 29 -1.29 2.03 -12.88
N LEU A 30 -2.32 2.79 -13.24
CA LEU A 30 -3.72 2.49 -12.89
C LEU A 30 -4.35 1.44 -13.81
N VAL A 31 -3.89 1.35 -15.06
CA VAL A 31 -4.37 0.37 -16.04
C VAL A 31 -4.14 -1.06 -15.53
N GLN A 32 -2.99 -1.37 -14.93
CA GLN A 32 -2.73 -2.74 -14.46
C GLN A 32 -3.72 -3.20 -13.37
N PRO A 33 -3.95 -2.46 -12.27
CA PRO A 33 -4.95 -2.81 -11.26
C PRO A 33 -6.39 -2.83 -11.82
N LEU A 34 -6.73 -1.92 -12.73
CA LEU A 34 -8.04 -1.91 -13.39
C LEU A 34 -8.25 -3.13 -14.28
N LEU A 35 -7.24 -3.52 -15.05
CA LEU A 35 -7.26 -4.76 -15.83
C LEU A 35 -7.44 -5.96 -14.89
N PHE A 36 -6.74 -5.98 -13.76
CA PHE A 36 -6.90 -7.03 -12.78
C PHE A 36 -8.34 -7.11 -12.24
N LEU A 37 -8.94 -5.97 -11.91
CA LEU A 37 -10.34 -5.89 -11.48
C LEU A 37 -11.31 -6.33 -12.57
N LEU A 38 -11.09 -5.94 -13.83
CA LEU A 38 -11.96 -6.27 -14.95
C LEU A 38 -11.82 -7.74 -15.38
N LEU A 39 -10.61 -8.25 -15.52
CA LEU A 39 -10.35 -9.61 -15.96
C LEU A 39 -10.68 -10.61 -14.86
N LEU A 40 -10.20 -10.39 -13.63
CA LEU A 40 -10.46 -11.30 -12.53
C LEU A 40 -11.88 -11.08 -11.95
N GLY A 41 -12.26 -9.83 -11.66
CA GLY A 41 -13.61 -9.53 -11.17
C GLY A 41 -14.71 -9.77 -12.21
N GLY A 42 -14.44 -9.59 -13.49
CA GLY A 42 -15.40 -9.91 -14.56
C GLY A 42 -15.38 -11.39 -14.96
N GLY A 43 -14.20 -11.91 -15.29
CA GLY A 43 -14.04 -13.25 -15.86
C GLY A 43 -14.12 -14.37 -14.83
N LEU A 44 -13.50 -14.20 -13.65
CA LEU A 44 -13.57 -15.23 -12.59
C LEU A 44 -14.90 -15.20 -11.83
N ALA A 45 -15.62 -14.06 -11.81
CA ALA A 45 -16.95 -14.01 -11.19
C ALA A 45 -17.95 -14.99 -11.82
N ALA A 46 -17.78 -15.34 -13.10
CA ALA A 46 -18.60 -16.34 -13.77
C ALA A 46 -18.24 -17.80 -13.38
N LEU A 47 -17.04 -18.02 -12.85
CA LEU A 47 -16.50 -19.34 -12.52
C LEU A 47 -16.53 -19.64 -11.01
N VAL A 48 -16.49 -18.61 -10.17
CA VAL A 48 -16.48 -18.75 -8.71
C VAL A 48 -17.91 -18.64 -8.16
N PRO A 49 -18.43 -19.66 -7.47
CA PRO A 49 -19.75 -19.61 -6.86
C PRO A 49 -19.83 -18.47 -5.82
N ALA A 50 -20.89 -17.67 -5.87
CA ALA A 50 -21.12 -16.57 -4.92
C ALA A 50 -21.13 -17.04 -3.45
N THR A 51 -21.43 -18.31 -3.20
CA THR A 51 -21.40 -18.95 -1.88
C THR A 51 -19.99 -19.15 -1.32
N ALA A 52 -18.97 -19.27 -2.16
CA ALA A 52 -17.59 -19.44 -1.72
C ALA A 52 -16.95 -18.15 -1.19
N VAL A 53 -17.50 -17.00 -1.61
CA VAL A 53 -16.91 -15.68 -1.39
C VAL A 53 -17.85 -14.76 -0.58
N GLY A 54 -19.09 -15.21 -0.37
CA GLY A 54 -20.11 -14.48 0.37
C GLY A 54 -20.61 -13.25 -0.38
N GLY A 55 -20.81 -13.34 -1.69
CA GLY A 55 -21.31 -12.22 -2.50
C GLY A 55 -20.73 -12.17 -3.92
N ASP A 56 -20.83 -11.01 -4.56
CA ASP A 56 -20.21 -10.75 -5.86
C ASP A 56 -18.67 -10.72 -5.72
N TYR A 57 -18.00 -11.53 -6.54
CA TYR A 57 -16.54 -11.63 -6.56
C TYR A 57 -15.87 -10.29 -6.88
N ARG A 58 -16.53 -9.39 -7.62
CA ARG A 58 -16.04 -8.03 -7.88
C ARG A 58 -15.88 -7.22 -6.60
N VAL A 59 -16.88 -7.30 -5.71
CA VAL A 59 -16.89 -6.61 -4.41
C VAL A 59 -15.84 -7.21 -3.47
N TYR A 60 -15.62 -8.53 -3.56
CA TYR A 60 -14.59 -9.22 -2.78
C TYR A 60 -13.16 -8.83 -3.18
N LEU A 61 -12.90 -8.71 -4.49
CA LEU A 61 -11.58 -8.36 -5.01
C LEU A 61 -11.21 -6.89 -4.81
N PHE A 62 -12.20 -6.00 -4.69
CA PHE A 62 -12.00 -4.57 -4.67
C PHE A 62 -10.98 -4.08 -3.61
N PRO A 63 -11.05 -4.50 -2.32
CA PRO A 63 -10.02 -4.20 -1.33
C PRO A 63 -8.59 -4.59 -1.75
N GLY A 64 -8.45 -5.75 -2.38
CA GLY A 64 -7.15 -6.24 -2.86
C GLY A 64 -6.59 -5.35 -3.97
N VAL A 65 -7.45 -4.97 -4.92
CA VAL A 65 -7.08 -4.06 -6.01
C VAL A 65 -6.73 -2.66 -5.49
N LEU A 66 -7.45 -2.14 -4.48
CA LEU A 66 -7.09 -0.90 -3.80
C LEU A 66 -5.68 -0.97 -3.21
N VAL A 67 -5.35 -2.06 -2.53
CA VAL A 67 -3.99 -2.27 -1.98
C VAL A 67 -2.94 -2.36 -3.09
N MET A 68 -3.23 -3.05 -4.20
CA MET A 68 -2.33 -3.09 -5.36
C MET A 68 -2.10 -1.71 -5.98
N THR A 69 -3.12 -0.84 -6.02
CA THR A 69 -2.92 0.53 -6.55
C THR A 69 -1.99 1.38 -5.71
N VAL A 70 -2.03 1.27 -4.37
CA VAL A 70 -1.13 2.04 -3.49
C VAL A 70 0.26 1.43 -3.40
N GLN A 71 0.41 0.15 -3.73
CA GLN A 71 1.67 -0.58 -3.70
C GLN A 71 2.67 -0.04 -4.73
N THR A 72 2.30 0.07 -6.00
CA THR A 72 3.18 0.53 -7.09
C THR A 72 3.86 1.89 -6.82
N PRO A 73 3.14 2.96 -6.43
CA PRO A 73 3.76 4.24 -6.07
C PRO A 73 4.65 4.13 -4.82
N ALA A 74 4.27 3.33 -3.81
CA ALA A 74 5.11 3.08 -2.63
C ALA A 74 6.46 2.42 -2.99
N VAL A 75 6.43 1.43 -3.88
CA VAL A 75 7.63 0.78 -4.44
C VAL A 75 8.52 1.79 -5.18
N THR A 76 7.88 2.65 -5.96
CA THR A 76 8.56 3.66 -6.78
C THR A 76 9.34 4.65 -5.92
N VAL A 77 8.86 4.99 -4.72
CA VAL A 77 9.58 5.81 -3.74
C VAL A 77 10.87 5.13 -3.28
N GLY A 78 10.83 3.83 -3.00
CA GLY A 78 12.02 3.04 -2.66
C GLY A 78 13.04 3.02 -3.79
N MET A 79 12.61 2.82 -5.03
CA MET A 79 13.49 2.85 -6.21
C MET A 79 14.13 4.24 -6.41
N ARG A 80 13.34 5.31 -6.28
CA ARG A 80 13.84 6.71 -6.34
C ARG A 80 14.92 6.93 -5.29
N LEU A 81 14.71 6.44 -4.06
CA LEU A 81 15.69 6.57 -2.98
C LEU A 81 17.01 5.84 -3.30
N ILE A 82 16.97 4.69 -3.97
CA ILE A 82 18.18 3.97 -4.39
C ILE A 82 18.87 4.70 -5.53
N SER A 83 18.11 5.12 -6.55
CA SER A 83 18.61 5.88 -7.70
C SER A 83 19.26 7.20 -7.28
N ASP A 84 18.68 7.91 -6.31
CA ASP A 84 19.24 9.15 -5.75
C ASP A 84 20.56 8.89 -5.03
N ARG A 85 20.78 7.67 -4.50
CA ARG A 85 22.05 7.24 -3.90
C ARG A 85 23.07 6.77 -4.94
N GLU A 86 22.65 6.02 -5.95
CA GLU A 86 23.52 5.49 -7.02
C GLU A 86 24.08 6.59 -7.93
N SER A 87 23.25 7.56 -8.30
CA SER A 87 23.62 8.68 -9.18
C SER A 87 24.65 9.65 -8.60
N GLY A 88 25.11 9.42 -7.36
CA GLY A 88 26.14 10.25 -6.74
C GLY A 88 25.63 11.61 -6.25
N TYR A 89 24.31 11.80 -6.09
CA TYR A 89 23.75 12.98 -5.40
C TYR A 89 24.34 13.12 -3.98
N LEU A 90 24.89 12.05 -3.39
CA LEU A 90 25.68 12.10 -2.16
C LEU A 90 26.88 13.06 -2.21
N ARG A 91 27.42 13.39 -3.40
CA ARG A 91 28.47 14.41 -3.59
C ARG A 91 27.94 15.83 -3.81
N GLU A 92 26.74 16.01 -4.37
CA GLU A 92 26.07 17.32 -4.49
C GLU A 92 25.31 17.73 -3.21
N THR A 93 24.80 16.77 -2.43
CA THR A 93 24.14 17.03 -1.13
C THR A 93 25.13 17.45 -0.04
N LEU A 94 26.44 17.29 -0.26
CA LEU A 94 27.46 17.92 0.60
C LEU A 94 27.36 19.45 0.60
N MET A 95 26.56 20.05 -0.29
CA MET A 95 26.24 21.49 -0.30
C MET A 95 24.82 21.83 0.16
N ALA A 96 23.95 20.86 0.46
CA ALA A 96 22.58 21.13 0.91
C ALA A 96 22.48 21.05 2.45
N PRO A 97 22.15 22.15 3.15
CA PRO A 97 22.10 22.21 4.62
C PRO A 97 20.78 21.63 5.17
N VAL A 98 20.47 20.36 4.88
CA VAL A 98 19.23 19.68 5.32
C VAL A 98 19.53 18.30 5.89
N ARG A 99 18.95 17.98 7.05
CA ARG A 99 19.09 16.67 7.69
C ARG A 99 18.53 15.56 6.81
N ARG A 100 19.28 14.47 6.62
CA ARG A 100 18.89 13.32 5.79
C ARG A 100 17.60 12.63 6.27
N SER A 101 17.33 12.67 7.58
CA SER A 101 16.07 12.19 8.17
C SER A 101 14.85 12.97 7.65
N THR A 102 14.98 14.28 7.46
CA THR A 102 13.92 15.16 6.98
C THR A 102 13.62 14.90 5.51
N LEU A 103 14.65 14.58 4.71
CA LEU A 103 14.48 14.14 3.33
C LEU A 103 13.73 12.80 3.26
N LEU A 104 14.11 11.82 4.09
CA LEU A 104 13.42 10.52 4.14
C LEU A 104 11.94 10.67 4.51
N CYS A 105 11.63 11.43 5.56
CA CYS A 105 10.25 11.69 5.97
C CYS A 105 9.46 12.42 4.87
N GLY A 106 10.08 13.42 4.21
CA GLY A 106 9.47 14.14 3.09
C GLY A 106 9.18 13.24 1.89
N SER A 107 10.11 12.34 1.53
CA SER A 107 9.90 11.34 0.47
C SER A 107 8.83 10.32 0.83
N CYS A 108 8.78 9.88 2.08
CA CYS A 108 7.72 8.96 2.53
C CYS A 108 6.36 9.65 2.42
N LEU A 109 6.22 10.88 2.92
CA LEU A 109 4.97 11.64 2.83
C LEU A 109 4.58 11.97 1.39
N GLY A 110 5.54 12.32 0.52
CA GLY A 110 5.30 12.54 -0.91
C GLY A 110 4.78 11.28 -1.60
N GLY A 111 5.43 10.14 -1.32
CA GLY A 111 5.00 8.82 -1.75
C GLY A 111 3.59 8.45 -1.29
N THR A 112 3.25 8.73 -0.03
CA THR A 112 1.89 8.49 0.47
C THR A 112 0.86 9.35 -0.24
N ALA A 113 1.17 10.62 -0.50
CA ALA A 113 0.25 11.52 -1.19
C ALA A 113 0.01 11.06 -2.64
N GLU A 114 1.09 10.72 -3.37
CA GLU A 114 1.02 10.17 -4.73
C GLU A 114 0.17 8.88 -4.76
N ALA A 115 0.42 7.96 -3.82
CA ALA A 115 -0.33 6.71 -3.69
C ALA A 115 -1.81 6.94 -3.33
N THR A 116 -2.10 7.86 -2.41
CA THR A 116 -3.46 8.20 -2.01
C THR A 116 -4.23 8.83 -3.16
N VAL A 117 -3.61 9.69 -3.97
CA VAL A 117 -4.27 10.28 -5.14
C VAL A 117 -4.60 9.21 -6.19
N GLN A 118 -3.65 8.33 -6.53
CA GLN A 118 -3.91 7.22 -7.43
C GLN A 118 -5.01 6.29 -6.90
N GLY A 119 -4.95 5.99 -5.60
CA GLY A 119 -5.96 5.23 -4.90
C GLY A 119 -7.34 5.87 -4.91
N ALA A 120 -7.43 7.19 -4.73
CA ALA A 120 -8.67 7.94 -4.80
C ALA A 120 -9.29 7.92 -6.20
N VAL A 121 -8.46 7.97 -7.25
CA VAL A 121 -8.91 7.81 -8.65
C VAL A 121 -9.51 6.43 -8.86
N LEU A 122 -8.87 5.36 -8.35
CA LEU A 122 -9.46 4.02 -8.41
C LEU A 122 -10.74 3.94 -7.57
N LEU A 123 -10.77 4.53 -6.39
CA LEU A 123 -11.94 4.55 -5.52
C LEU A 123 -13.14 5.24 -6.18
N ALA A 124 -12.92 6.22 -7.05
CA ALA A 124 -13.99 6.83 -7.86
C ALA A 124 -14.67 5.83 -8.81
N THR A 125 -14.00 4.71 -9.16
CA THR A 125 -14.59 3.62 -9.95
C THR A 125 -15.44 2.64 -9.13
N ALA A 126 -15.55 2.84 -7.81
CA ALA A 126 -16.29 1.95 -6.89
C ALA A 126 -17.74 1.70 -7.33
N GLY A 127 -18.41 2.68 -7.93
CA GLY A 127 -19.79 2.47 -8.42
C GLY A 127 -19.90 1.48 -9.58
N VAL A 128 -18.85 1.34 -10.40
CA VAL A 128 -18.81 0.33 -11.48
C VAL A 128 -18.73 -1.08 -10.89
N VAL A 129 -18.15 -1.21 -9.70
CA VAL A 129 -17.99 -2.46 -8.95
C VAL A 129 -19.27 -2.85 -8.20
N GLY A 130 -20.26 -1.96 -8.13
CA GLY A 130 -21.51 -2.17 -7.39
C GLY A 130 -21.43 -1.78 -5.91
N LEU A 131 -20.41 -0.99 -5.51
CA LEU A 131 -20.35 -0.43 -4.15
C LEU A 131 -21.33 0.75 -4.00
N PRO A 132 -22.07 0.84 -2.89
CA PRO A 132 -22.89 2.02 -2.61
C PRO A 132 -21.99 3.25 -2.38
N TYR A 133 -22.32 4.37 -3.02
CA TYR A 133 -21.66 5.66 -2.81
C TYR A 133 -22.06 6.28 -1.46
N HIS A 134 -21.61 5.68 -0.36
CA HIS A 134 -21.81 6.22 0.97
C HIS A 134 -20.60 7.07 1.38
N PRO A 135 -20.78 8.36 1.74
CA PRO A 135 -19.65 9.27 2.00
C PRO A 135 -18.77 8.80 3.16
N VAL A 136 -19.37 8.19 4.20
CA VAL A 136 -18.62 7.61 5.33
C VAL A 136 -17.77 6.43 4.88
N LEU A 137 -18.29 5.55 4.02
CA LEU A 137 -17.53 4.41 3.51
C LEU A 137 -16.33 4.89 2.70
N LEU A 138 -16.54 5.80 1.75
CA LEU A 138 -15.47 6.35 0.93
C LEU A 138 -14.38 7.03 1.78
N LEU A 139 -14.79 7.79 2.81
CA LEU A 139 -13.85 8.43 3.73
C LEU A 139 -13.04 7.39 4.52
N THR A 140 -13.69 6.33 5.02
CA THR A 140 -12.98 5.24 5.73
C THR A 140 -12.00 4.50 4.83
N LEU A 141 -12.41 4.18 3.59
CA LEU A 141 -11.54 3.54 2.61
C LEU A 141 -10.35 4.44 2.29
N LEU A 142 -10.58 5.73 2.05
CA LEU A 142 -9.52 6.69 1.78
C LEU A 142 -8.53 6.80 2.96
N ALA A 143 -9.04 6.89 4.20
CA ALA A 143 -8.19 6.94 5.40
C ALA A 143 -7.34 5.66 5.54
N MET A 144 -7.92 4.50 5.27
CA MET A 144 -7.19 3.23 5.27
C MET A 144 -6.16 3.13 4.15
N MET A 145 -6.44 3.68 2.96
CA MET A 145 -5.47 3.76 1.88
C MET A 145 -4.29 4.68 2.21
N VAL A 146 -4.52 5.79 2.92
CA VAL A 146 -3.44 6.67 3.43
C VAL A 146 -2.56 5.91 4.42
N LEU A 147 -3.16 5.18 5.37
CA LEU A 147 -2.40 4.40 6.34
C LEU A 147 -1.60 3.29 5.66
N THR A 148 -2.24 2.57 4.73
CA THR A 148 -1.62 1.45 4.01
C THR A 148 -0.49 1.95 3.11
N SER A 149 -0.71 3.05 2.37
CA SER A 149 0.33 3.65 1.53
C SER A 149 1.50 4.13 2.37
N PHE A 150 1.25 4.70 3.56
CA PHE A 150 2.29 5.07 4.51
C PHE A 150 3.14 3.89 4.96
N VAL A 151 2.49 2.83 5.44
CA VAL A 151 3.20 1.62 5.88
C VAL A 151 4.05 1.03 4.75
N LEU A 152 3.48 0.89 3.55
CA LEU A 152 4.19 0.32 2.41
C LEU A 152 5.33 1.20 1.92
N THR A 153 5.14 2.52 1.89
CA THR A 153 6.19 3.46 1.47
C THR A 153 7.35 3.44 2.43
N VAL A 154 7.06 3.43 3.74
CA VAL A 154 8.08 3.34 4.79
C VAL A 154 8.80 1.99 4.76
N LEU A 155 8.09 0.89 4.53
CA LEU A 155 8.68 -0.44 4.40
C LEU A 155 9.60 -0.53 3.16
N ALA A 156 9.14 -0.02 2.02
CA ALA A 156 9.92 0.04 0.78
C ALA A 156 11.18 0.91 0.96
N ALA A 157 11.05 2.06 1.62
CA ALA A 157 12.17 2.93 1.94
C ALA A 157 13.17 2.28 2.93
N ALA A 158 12.67 1.53 3.91
CA ALA A 158 13.49 0.78 4.86
C ALA A 158 14.23 -0.38 4.19
N LEU A 159 13.60 -1.06 3.22
CA LEU A 159 14.25 -2.11 2.43
C LEU A 159 15.32 -1.52 1.49
N ALA A 160 15.02 -0.36 0.88
CA ALA A 160 15.94 0.38 0.03
C ALA A 160 17.25 0.78 0.74
N LEU A 161 17.24 0.88 2.07
CA LEU A 161 18.47 1.14 2.85
C LEU A 161 19.50 0.00 2.82
N GLY A 162 19.05 -1.23 2.61
CA GLY A 162 19.92 -2.41 2.57
C GLY A 162 20.45 -2.76 1.19
N ILE A 163 19.91 -2.12 0.13
CA ILE A 163 20.11 -2.53 -1.26
C ILE A 163 20.84 -1.42 -2.01
N ARG A 164 21.80 -1.82 -2.85
CA ARG A 164 22.66 -0.87 -3.58
C ARG A 164 22.15 -0.52 -4.96
N SER A 165 21.46 -1.45 -5.64
CA SER A 165 21.00 -1.25 -7.02
C SER A 165 19.49 -1.33 -7.17
N VAL A 166 18.96 -0.49 -8.06
CA VAL A 166 17.53 -0.47 -8.41
C VAL A 166 17.10 -1.83 -8.98
N GLU A 167 17.97 -2.48 -9.76
CA GLU A 167 17.69 -3.80 -10.34
C GLU A 167 17.56 -4.88 -9.26
N SER A 168 18.51 -4.95 -8.31
CA SER A 168 18.42 -5.91 -7.20
C SER A 168 17.20 -5.63 -6.31
N PHE A 169 16.83 -4.36 -6.12
CA PHE A 169 15.63 -3.99 -5.41
C PHE A 169 14.37 -4.50 -6.10
N HIS A 170 14.24 -4.27 -7.40
CA HIS A 170 13.09 -4.73 -8.18
C HIS A 170 12.95 -6.26 -8.15
N ILE A 171 14.06 -7.00 -8.28
CA ILE A 171 14.05 -8.48 -8.21
C ILE A 171 13.59 -8.96 -6.83
N LEU A 172 14.21 -8.44 -5.75
CA LEU A 172 13.84 -8.79 -4.38
C LEU A 172 12.37 -8.50 -4.08
N LEU A 173 11.90 -7.35 -4.55
CA LEU A 173 10.55 -6.90 -4.30
C LEU A 173 9.53 -7.70 -5.10
N SER A 174 9.81 -8.03 -6.36
CA SER A 174 8.96 -8.91 -7.16
C SER A 174 8.83 -10.30 -6.51
N LEU A 175 9.96 -10.85 -6.03
CA LEU A 175 10.00 -12.14 -5.34
C LEU A 175 9.24 -12.13 -4.00
N ALA A 176 9.28 -11.02 -3.25
CA ALA A 176 8.61 -10.89 -1.96
C ALA A 176 7.13 -10.51 -2.09
N LEU A 177 6.79 -9.60 -3.00
CA LEU A 177 5.44 -9.06 -3.15
C LEU A 177 4.46 -10.07 -3.72
N MET A 178 4.88 -10.94 -4.65
CA MET A 178 4.00 -11.99 -5.16
C MET A 178 3.45 -12.88 -4.05
N PRO A 179 4.27 -13.56 -3.21
CA PRO A 179 3.75 -14.37 -2.13
C PRO A 179 2.97 -13.53 -1.11
N LEU A 180 3.46 -12.34 -0.75
CA LEU A 180 2.73 -11.46 0.17
C LEU A 180 1.35 -11.05 -0.37
N LEU A 181 1.19 -10.85 -1.67
CA LEU A 181 -0.09 -10.49 -2.27
C LEU A 181 -1.08 -11.65 -2.23
N PHE A 182 -0.64 -12.87 -2.52
CA PHE A 182 -1.49 -14.06 -2.40
C PHE A 182 -1.85 -14.37 -0.94
N LEU A 183 -0.90 -14.22 -0.01
CA LEU A 183 -1.13 -14.37 1.43
C LEU A 183 -1.88 -13.17 2.06
N SER A 184 -2.20 -12.12 1.31
CA SER A 184 -2.95 -10.97 1.84
C SER A 184 -4.45 -11.24 1.96
N GLY A 185 -4.94 -12.32 1.34
CA GLY A 185 -6.36 -12.61 1.25
C GLY A 185 -7.08 -11.79 0.17
N ALA A 186 -6.36 -11.00 -0.62
CA ALA A 186 -6.89 -10.20 -1.73
C ALA A 186 -7.64 -11.05 -2.76
N PHE A 187 -7.05 -12.19 -3.17
CA PHE A 187 -7.59 -13.04 -4.24
C PHE A 187 -8.36 -14.25 -3.72
N PHE A 188 -7.96 -14.80 -2.57
CA PHE A 188 -8.54 -16.01 -2.01
C PHE A 188 -8.90 -15.79 -0.54
N PRO A 189 -9.97 -16.44 -0.03
CA PRO A 189 -10.31 -16.36 1.38
C PRO A 189 -9.23 -17.05 2.22
N LEU A 190 -8.78 -16.39 3.30
CA LEU A 190 -7.71 -16.94 4.15
C LEU A 190 -8.17 -18.18 4.93
N THR A 191 -9.48 -18.35 5.11
CA THR A 191 -10.08 -19.55 5.75
C THR A 191 -9.85 -20.84 4.95
N ALA A 192 -9.55 -20.73 3.65
CA ALA A 192 -9.24 -21.89 2.80
C ALA A 192 -7.75 -22.29 2.84
N LEU A 193 -6.91 -21.56 3.58
CA LEU A 193 -5.47 -21.81 3.61
C LEU A 193 -5.09 -22.92 4.61
N PRO A 194 -4.09 -23.76 4.29
CA PRO A 194 -3.55 -24.71 5.25
C PRO A 194 -2.89 -23.99 6.43
N GLY A 195 -2.94 -24.57 7.63
CA GLY A 195 -2.59 -23.89 8.88
C GLY A 195 -1.18 -23.27 8.94
N TRP A 196 -0.20 -23.82 8.23
CA TRP A 196 1.14 -23.23 8.13
C TRP A 196 1.16 -21.93 7.30
N LEU A 197 0.30 -21.80 6.28
CA LEU A 197 0.14 -20.56 5.53
C LEU A 197 -0.60 -19.51 6.36
N ALA A 198 -1.58 -19.93 7.16
CA ALA A 198 -2.33 -19.04 8.04
C ALA A 198 -1.43 -18.34 9.08
N GLN A 199 -0.33 -18.96 9.50
CA GLN A 199 0.64 -18.31 10.39
C GLN A 199 1.45 -17.22 9.67
N LEU A 200 1.71 -17.39 8.37
CA LEU A 200 2.44 -16.41 7.56
C LEU A 200 1.60 -15.16 7.26
N THR A 201 0.27 -15.28 7.20
CA THR A 201 -0.62 -14.12 6.99
C THR A 201 -0.54 -13.13 8.16
N ALA A 202 -0.29 -13.61 9.39
CA ALA A 202 -0.12 -12.77 10.57
C ALA A 202 1.15 -11.88 10.50
N VAL A 203 2.14 -12.22 9.68
CA VAL A 203 3.33 -11.37 9.50
C VAL A 203 3.13 -10.36 8.37
N ASN A 204 2.12 -10.57 7.52
CA ASN A 204 1.95 -9.82 6.28
C ASN A 204 1.17 -8.51 6.50
N PRO A 205 1.80 -7.32 6.35
CA PRO A 205 1.11 -6.04 6.50
C PRO A 205 -0.02 -5.84 5.48
N LEU A 206 0.08 -6.45 4.29
CA LEU A 206 -0.96 -6.39 3.27
C LEU A 206 -2.22 -7.14 3.72
N ALA A 207 -2.08 -8.23 4.50
CA ALA A 207 -3.23 -9.00 4.98
C ALA A 207 -4.11 -8.16 5.90
N TYR A 208 -3.50 -7.44 6.85
CA TYR A 208 -4.23 -6.50 7.72
C TYR A 208 -4.89 -5.37 6.94
N ALA A 209 -4.20 -4.81 5.94
CA ALA A 209 -4.77 -3.72 5.13
C ALA A 209 -6.01 -4.19 4.35
N VAL A 210 -5.91 -5.34 3.69
CA VAL A 210 -7.02 -5.94 2.93
C VAL A 210 -8.19 -6.31 3.83
N ASP A 211 -7.93 -6.89 5.01
CA ASP A 211 -8.98 -7.32 5.93
C ASP A 211 -9.77 -6.13 6.50
N VAL A 212 -9.10 -5.07 6.95
CA VAL A 212 -9.78 -3.85 7.43
C VAL A 212 -10.61 -3.21 6.31
N LEU A 213 -10.04 -3.06 5.10
CA LEU A 213 -10.76 -2.53 3.95
C LEU A 213 -11.99 -3.39 3.64
N ARG A 214 -11.86 -4.72 3.65
CA ARG A 214 -12.97 -5.64 3.40
C ARG A 214 -14.07 -5.55 4.45
N ARG A 215 -13.71 -5.54 5.73
CA ARG A 215 -14.68 -5.39 6.83
C ARG A 215 -15.44 -4.08 6.74
N SER A 216 -14.78 -3.00 6.33
CA SER A 216 -15.44 -1.71 6.10
C SER A 216 -16.47 -1.77 4.97
N ILE A 217 -16.19 -2.48 3.87
CA ILE A 217 -17.15 -2.68 2.77
C ILE A 217 -18.31 -3.58 3.21
N ALA A 218 -18.03 -4.66 3.93
CA ALA A 218 -19.03 -5.62 4.38
C ALA A 218 -20.10 -5.01 5.29
N GLN A 219 -19.79 -3.93 6.03
CA GLN A 219 -20.76 -3.21 6.85
C GLN A 219 -21.85 -2.48 6.04
N TYR A 220 -21.56 -2.14 4.78
CA TYR A 220 -22.45 -1.33 3.93
C TYR A 220 -23.07 -2.13 2.77
N VAL A 221 -22.64 -3.37 2.54
CA VAL A 221 -23.18 -4.27 1.53
C VAL A 221 -23.91 -5.43 2.23
N PRO A 222 -25.24 -5.54 2.15
CA PRO A 222 -25.98 -6.68 2.70
C PRO A 222 -25.54 -7.98 2.01
N GLY A 223 -25.02 -8.95 2.77
CA GLY A 223 -24.36 -10.13 2.18
C GLY A 223 -23.02 -9.77 1.53
N GLY A 224 -22.29 -8.81 2.11
CA GLY A 224 -20.96 -8.39 1.67
C GLY A 224 -19.89 -9.46 1.89
N PRO A 225 -18.72 -9.27 1.26
CA PRO A 225 -17.66 -10.28 1.23
C PRO A 225 -17.22 -10.68 2.65
N ALA A 226 -17.11 -11.98 2.88
CA ALA A 226 -16.62 -12.51 4.15
C ALA A 226 -15.26 -11.89 4.49
N ALA A 227 -15.09 -11.42 5.73
CA ALA A 227 -13.84 -10.86 6.20
C ALA A 227 -12.68 -11.83 5.90
N ALA A 228 -11.49 -11.29 5.63
CA ALA A 228 -10.34 -12.16 5.39
C ALA A 228 -10.01 -12.97 6.66
N GLU A 229 -10.42 -12.47 7.84
CA GLU A 229 -10.22 -13.07 9.16
C GLU A 229 -8.73 -13.33 9.41
N VAL A 230 -7.94 -12.25 9.54
CA VAL A 230 -6.58 -12.39 10.06
C VAL A 230 -6.66 -12.94 11.49
N ARG A 231 -6.05 -14.11 11.72
CA ARG A 231 -6.06 -14.78 13.02
C ARG A 231 -4.65 -14.81 13.61
N TRP A 232 -4.55 -14.50 14.90
CA TRP A 232 -3.36 -14.75 15.70
C TRP A 232 -3.57 -16.02 16.50
N GLY A 233 -3.10 -17.15 15.94
CA GLY A 233 -3.47 -18.46 16.45
C GLY A 233 -4.98 -18.67 16.34
N ASP A 234 -5.66 -18.87 17.46
CA ASP A 234 -7.10 -19.06 17.49
C ASP A 234 -7.91 -17.74 17.55
N TRP A 235 -7.26 -16.61 17.83
CA TRP A 235 -7.93 -15.33 18.08
C TRP A 235 -8.16 -14.53 16.77
N PRO A 236 -9.41 -14.21 16.39
CA PRO A 236 -9.69 -13.31 15.27
C PRO A 236 -9.34 -11.86 15.64
N VAL A 237 -8.40 -11.25 14.92
CA VAL A 237 -7.91 -9.91 15.28
C VAL A 237 -9.01 -8.87 14.99
N PRO A 238 -9.39 -8.00 15.95
CA PRO A 238 -10.38 -6.95 15.69
C PRO A 238 -9.82 -5.89 14.73
N ALA A 239 -10.66 -5.31 13.87
CA ALA A 239 -10.22 -4.31 12.89
C ALA A 239 -9.48 -3.12 13.53
N ALA A 240 -9.90 -2.70 14.72
CA ALA A 240 -9.21 -1.63 15.47
C ALA A 240 -7.77 -2.03 15.85
N VAL A 241 -7.55 -3.29 16.22
CA VAL A 241 -6.21 -3.80 16.55
C VAL A 241 -5.35 -3.88 15.29
N GLU A 242 -5.92 -4.29 14.16
CA GLU A 242 -5.19 -4.32 12.87
C GLU A 242 -4.73 -2.93 12.44
N ILE A 243 -5.61 -1.91 12.56
CA ILE A 243 -5.26 -0.50 12.29
C ILE A 243 -4.14 -0.03 13.21
N VAL A 244 -4.23 -0.34 14.51
CA VAL A 244 -3.23 0.02 15.50
C VAL A 244 -1.89 -0.66 15.19
N VAL A 245 -1.89 -1.96 14.87
CA VAL A 245 -0.70 -2.71 14.47
C VAL A 245 -0.06 -2.12 13.23
N LEU A 246 -0.84 -1.80 12.19
CA LEU A 246 -0.35 -1.14 10.99
C LEU A 246 0.26 0.23 11.30
N ALA A 247 -0.40 1.05 12.11
CA ALA A 247 0.11 2.35 12.49
C ALA A 247 1.41 2.25 13.31
N PHE A 248 1.48 1.32 14.27
CA PHE A 248 2.69 1.07 15.05
C PHE A 248 3.83 0.53 14.19
N LEU A 249 3.53 -0.36 13.24
CA LEU A 249 4.53 -0.90 12.31
C LEU A 249 5.06 0.21 11.40
N GLY A 250 4.20 1.03 10.82
CA GLY A 250 4.61 2.18 10.01
C GLY A 250 5.46 3.18 10.80
N ALA A 251 5.01 3.58 12.00
CA ALA A 251 5.76 4.50 12.85
C ALA A 251 7.09 3.91 13.34
N GLY A 252 7.09 2.63 13.74
CA GLY A 252 8.28 1.92 14.21
C GLY A 252 9.34 1.77 13.13
N VAL A 253 8.94 1.37 11.92
CA VAL A 253 9.85 1.26 10.78
C VAL A 253 10.35 2.64 10.36
N LEU A 254 9.52 3.68 10.39
CA LEU A 254 9.96 5.05 10.10
C LEU A 254 11.01 5.52 11.11
N LEU A 255 10.76 5.31 12.41
CA LEU A 255 11.71 5.68 13.47
C LEU A 255 13.02 4.91 13.33
N TRP A 256 12.96 3.61 13.02
CA TRP A 256 14.14 2.80 12.77
C TRP A 256 14.92 3.27 11.54
N ALA A 257 14.23 3.54 10.43
CA ALA A 257 14.85 4.01 9.20
C ALA A 257 15.45 5.41 9.38
N ALA A 258 14.77 6.32 10.08
CA ALA A 258 15.26 7.64 10.42
C ALA A 258 16.51 7.58 11.32
N ARG A 259 16.53 6.71 12.34
CA ARG A 259 17.70 6.49 13.21
C ARG A 259 18.87 5.90 12.43
N ARG A 260 18.62 4.94 11.54
CA ARG A 260 19.66 4.29 10.72
C ARG A 260 20.27 5.26 9.70
N PHE A 261 19.46 6.14 9.10
CA PHE A 261 19.93 7.20 8.21
C PHE A 261 20.80 8.24 8.93
N GLY A 262 20.49 8.55 10.20
CA GLY A 262 21.25 9.50 11.01
C GLY A 262 22.58 8.97 11.55
N ARG A 263 22.79 7.64 11.61
CA ARG A 263 24.05 7.03 12.05
C ARG A 263 25.11 6.88 10.95
N LEU A 264 24.79 7.30 9.72
CA LEU A 264 25.74 7.36 8.60
C LEU A 264 26.43 8.73 8.52
N GLU A 265 26.41 9.46 9.64
CA GLU A 265 27.21 10.64 9.98
C GLU A 265 28.40 10.17 10.84
#